data_AF-A0A3T0L0A2-F1
#
_entry.id   AF-A0A3T0L0A2-F1
#
_cell.length_a   1.000
_cell.length_b   1.000
_cell.length_c   1.000
_cell.angle_alpha   90.00
_cell.angle_beta   90.00
_cell.angle_gamma   90.00
#
_symmetry.space_group_name_H-M   'P 1'
#
loop_
_entity.id
_entity.type
_entity.pdbx_description
1 polymer ?
#
loop_
_entity_poly.entity_id
_entity_poly.type
_entity_poly.pdbx_seq_one_letter_code
_entity_poly.pdbx_strand_id
1 'polypeptide(L)'
;MKHSIFKALNDSEVEEILPYFQQKKVKAGDFIVKEGEYSDSAFLLQSGEVSVIKETIYKDDYIITDIKAGGDEFFGEVNLIDRGLVTSTIKAKTDCDILQITHNDFINMMDEKPTIAIKLLWVVAYDISKHLRKADSDVITLFNAFVEVVEND
;
A
#
# COMPACT_ATOMS: atom_id res chain seq x y z
N MET A 1 5.29 17.09 7.08
CA MET A 1 4.81 16.05 6.11
C MET A 1 3.35 15.74 6.40
N LYS A 2 2.41 15.84 5.45
CA LYS A 2 0.95 15.59 5.69
C LYS A 2 0.45 14.28 5.06
N HIS A 3 1.28 13.23 5.07
CA HIS A 3 0.91 11.92 4.53
C HIS A 3 -0.04 11.18 5.47
N SER A 4 -0.97 10.36 4.93
CA SER A 4 -1.99 9.65 5.71
C SER A 4 -1.41 8.86 6.89
N ILE A 5 -0.32 8.13 6.66
CA ILE A 5 0.37 7.34 7.67
C ILE A 5 0.99 8.17 8.80
N PHE A 6 1.42 9.40 8.51
CA PHE A 6 2.02 10.30 9.49
C PHE A 6 1.02 11.28 10.11
N LYS A 7 -0.28 11.24 9.75
CA LYS A 7 -1.30 12.15 10.33
C LYS A 7 -1.46 12.02 11.84
N ALA A 8 -1.14 10.86 12.39
CA ALA A 8 -1.20 10.61 13.83
C ALA A 8 0.04 11.13 14.59
N LEU A 9 1.07 11.59 13.86
CA LEU A 9 2.36 12.00 14.40
C LEU A 9 2.55 13.52 14.29
N ASN A 10 3.25 14.10 15.27
CA ASN A 10 3.76 15.47 15.14
C ASN A 10 5.10 15.49 14.39
N ASP A 11 5.57 16.69 14.00
CA ASP A 11 6.79 16.82 13.19
C ASP A 11 8.05 16.23 13.87
N SER A 12 8.17 16.37 15.20
CA SER A 12 9.28 15.76 15.96
C SER A 12 9.20 14.23 15.93
N GLU A 13 8.01 13.67 16.10
CA GLU A 13 7.81 12.22 16.03
C GLU A 13 8.12 11.67 14.63
N VAL A 14 7.80 12.42 13.57
CA VAL A 14 8.17 12.07 12.20
C VAL A 14 9.69 12.07 12.06
N GLU A 15 10.39 13.11 12.50
CA GLU A 15 11.85 13.19 12.44
C GLU A 15 12.53 12.02 13.16
N GLU A 16 11.98 11.57 14.29
CA GLU A 16 12.50 10.44 15.05
C GLU A 16 12.41 9.10 14.33
N ILE A 17 11.43 8.91 13.45
CA ILE A 17 11.21 7.63 12.75
C ILE A 17 11.72 7.61 11.31
N LEU A 18 12.01 8.78 10.71
CA LEU A 18 12.57 8.85 9.36
C LEU A 18 13.80 7.94 9.15
N PRO A 19 14.71 7.74 10.12
CA PRO A 19 15.85 6.84 9.95
C PRO A 19 15.49 5.36 9.68
N TYR A 20 14.29 4.90 10.04
CA TYR A 20 13.83 3.53 9.74
C TYR A 20 13.31 3.40 8.30
N PHE A 21 13.20 4.51 7.55
CA PHE A 21 12.76 4.53 6.17
C PHE A 21 13.95 4.72 5.22
N GLN A 22 13.94 3.99 4.11
CA GLN A 22 14.87 4.17 3.01
C GLN A 22 14.21 4.97 1.89
N GLN A 23 14.84 6.07 1.47
CA GLN A 23 14.37 6.82 0.32
C GLN A 23 14.79 6.14 -0.99
N LYS A 24 13.85 5.98 -1.92
CA LYS A 24 14.11 5.43 -3.26
C LYS A 24 13.49 6.29 -4.34
N LYS A 25 14.14 6.32 -5.49
CA LYS A 25 13.63 6.91 -6.73
C LYS A 25 13.26 5.79 -7.69
N VAL A 26 12.08 5.87 -8.29
CA VAL A 26 11.57 4.88 -9.25
C VAL A 26 11.22 5.61 -10.54
N LYS A 27 11.64 5.08 -11.69
CA LYS A 27 11.37 5.73 -12.98
C LYS A 27 10.01 5.33 -13.52
N ALA A 28 9.41 6.22 -14.32
CA ALA A 28 8.18 5.92 -15.04
C ALA A 28 8.34 4.61 -15.83
N GLY A 29 7.41 3.68 -15.65
CA GLY A 29 7.43 2.36 -16.27
C GLY A 29 8.08 1.25 -15.44
N ASP A 30 8.82 1.58 -14.37
CA ASP A 30 9.45 0.58 -13.51
C ASP A 30 8.47 0.01 -12.47
N PHE A 31 8.75 -1.21 -12.03
CA PHE A 31 7.99 -1.90 -10.99
C PHE A 31 8.57 -1.57 -9.61
N ILE A 32 7.68 -1.27 -8.65
CA ILE A 32 8.04 -1.14 -7.23
C ILE A 32 8.01 -2.53 -6.59
N VAL A 33 6.92 -3.27 -6.83
CA VAL A 33 6.72 -4.67 -6.45
C VAL A 33 5.85 -5.36 -7.50
N LYS A 34 5.98 -6.68 -7.64
CA LYS A 34 5.15 -7.47 -8.54
C LYS A 34 4.31 -8.49 -7.80
N GLU A 35 3.10 -8.69 -8.29
CA GLU A 35 2.21 -9.73 -7.81
C GLU A 35 2.90 -11.10 -7.81
N GLY A 36 2.69 -11.86 -6.73
CA GLY A 36 3.23 -13.21 -6.57
C GLY A 36 4.71 -13.26 -6.15
N GLU A 37 5.41 -12.13 -6.04
CA GLU A 37 6.73 -12.07 -5.42
C GLU A 37 6.60 -11.99 -3.89
N TYR A 38 7.62 -12.46 -3.16
CA TYR A 38 7.70 -12.22 -1.72
C TYR A 38 8.15 -10.79 -1.45
N SER A 39 7.49 -10.14 -0.50
CA SER A 39 7.89 -8.83 0.03
C SER A 39 7.66 -8.80 1.53
N ASP A 40 8.54 -8.10 2.23
CA ASP A 40 8.41 -7.79 3.66
C ASP A 40 8.26 -6.27 3.89
N SER A 41 7.99 -5.53 2.82
CA SER A 41 8.13 -4.07 2.81
C SER A 41 6.82 -3.37 2.46
N ALA A 42 6.62 -2.21 3.08
CA ALA A 42 5.63 -1.23 2.68
C ALA A 42 6.29 0.05 2.17
N PHE A 43 5.51 0.85 1.46
CA PHE A 43 5.99 2.02 0.76
C PHE A 43 5.05 3.20 0.97
N LEU A 44 5.64 4.39 1.07
CA LEU A 44 4.93 5.67 1.06
C LEU A 44 5.35 6.44 -0.19
N LEU A 45 4.39 6.79 -1.04
CA LEU A 45 4.60 7.63 -2.21
C LEU A 45 4.74 9.09 -1.78
N GLN A 46 5.92 9.69 -1.97
CA GLN A 46 6.15 11.10 -1.64
C GLN A 46 5.84 12.03 -2.82
N SER A 47 6.10 11.56 -4.04
CA SER A 47 5.86 12.30 -5.28
C SER A 47 5.56 11.32 -6.42
N GLY A 48 4.78 11.77 -7.41
CA GLY A 48 4.44 10.98 -8.59
C GLY A 48 3.11 10.24 -8.50
N GLU A 49 2.95 9.26 -9.39
CA GLU A 49 1.74 8.44 -9.55
C GLU A 49 2.13 6.99 -9.85
N VAL A 50 1.43 6.04 -9.25
CA VAL A 50 1.62 4.60 -9.47
C VAL A 50 0.29 3.94 -9.82
N SER A 51 0.34 2.84 -10.57
CA SER A 51 -0.83 2.01 -10.90
C SER A 51 -0.77 0.71 -10.10
N VAL A 52 -1.91 0.34 -9.53
CA VAL A 52 -2.15 -0.97 -8.89
C VAL A 52 -2.73 -1.89 -9.96
N ILE A 53 -2.01 -2.96 -10.28
CA ILE A 53 -2.29 -3.85 -11.40
C ILE A 53 -2.49 -5.27 -10.88
N LYS A 54 -3.52 -5.93 -11.40
CA LYS A 54 -3.77 -7.36 -11.21
C LYS A 54 -3.71 -8.09 -12.54
N GLU A 55 -3.15 -9.30 -12.52
CA GLU A 55 -3.25 -10.19 -13.67
C GLU A 55 -4.62 -10.89 -13.67
N THR A 56 -5.32 -10.85 -14.81
CA THR A 56 -6.57 -11.61 -15.00
C THR A 56 -6.29 -13.09 -15.26
N ILE A 57 -7.32 -13.94 -15.24
CA ILE A 57 -7.18 -15.36 -15.59
C ILE A 57 -6.67 -15.60 -17.03
N TYR A 58 -6.76 -14.60 -17.90
CA TYR A 58 -6.28 -14.64 -19.28
C TYR A 58 -4.87 -14.06 -19.45
N LYS A 59 -4.21 -13.69 -18.35
CA LYS A 59 -2.89 -13.03 -18.33
C LYS A 59 -2.86 -11.61 -18.89
N ASP A 60 -4.02 -10.97 -18.93
CA ASP A 60 -4.11 -9.54 -19.23
C ASP A 60 -3.95 -8.71 -17.96
N ASP A 61 -3.25 -7.59 -18.06
CA ASP A 61 -3.12 -6.60 -16.99
C ASP A 61 -4.44 -5.82 -16.83
N TYR A 62 -4.98 -5.84 -15.61
CA TYR A 62 -6.11 -5.02 -15.20
C TYR A 62 -5.68 -3.98 -14.18
N ILE A 63 -5.86 -2.70 -14.50
CA ILE A 63 -5.59 -1.60 -13.56
C ILE A 63 -6.77 -1.52 -12.59
N ILE A 64 -6.53 -1.85 -11.32
CA ILE A 64 -7.53 -1.72 -10.26
C ILE A 64 -7.76 -0.24 -9.94
N THR A 65 -6.66 0.50 -9.74
CA THR A 65 -6.69 1.92 -9.40
C THR A 65 -5.33 2.56 -9.65
N ASP A 66 -5.34 3.88 -9.79
CA ASP A 66 -4.13 4.70 -9.71
C ASP A 66 -4.04 5.35 -8.32
N ILE A 67 -2.82 5.47 -7.80
CA ILE A 67 -2.49 6.14 -6.53
C ILE A 67 -1.60 7.34 -6.86
N LYS A 68 -1.97 8.51 -6.34
CA LYS A 68 -1.24 9.77 -6.47
C LYS A 68 -0.80 10.29 -5.10
N ALA A 69 0.40 10.86 -5.02
CA ALA A 69 0.70 11.82 -3.95
C ALA A 69 -0.24 13.04 -4.10
N GLY A 70 -0.87 13.68 -3.12
CA GLY A 70 -1.03 13.47 -1.69
C GLY A 70 -2.40 12.88 -1.31
N GLY A 71 -2.67 11.61 -1.64
CA GLY A 71 -3.92 10.88 -1.37
C GLY A 71 -3.74 9.63 -0.48
N ASP A 72 -4.21 8.47 -0.96
CA ASP A 72 -4.01 7.15 -0.32
C ASP A 72 -2.61 6.61 -0.69
N GLU A 73 -1.56 7.26 -0.14
CA GLU A 73 -0.16 7.12 -0.59
C GLU A 73 0.64 5.97 0.03
N PHE A 74 0.07 5.28 1.02
CA PHE A 74 0.72 4.16 1.69
C PHE A 74 0.18 2.84 1.13
N PHE A 75 1.08 1.90 0.83
CA PHE A 75 0.71 0.60 0.26
C PHE A 75 1.74 -0.47 0.62
N GLY A 76 1.33 -1.74 0.47
CA GLY A 76 2.14 -2.89 0.88
C GLY A 76 1.99 -3.21 2.37
N GLU A 77 0.93 -2.70 3.02
CA GLU A 77 0.70 -2.85 4.46
C GLU A 77 0.58 -4.32 4.86
N VAL A 78 -0.10 -5.12 4.02
CA VAL A 78 -0.27 -6.55 4.25
C VAL A 78 1.08 -7.24 4.33
N ASN A 79 1.96 -7.00 3.34
CA ASN A 79 3.31 -7.58 3.28
C ASN A 79 4.21 -7.10 4.42
N LEU A 80 4.07 -5.86 4.89
CA LEU A 80 4.77 -5.37 6.08
C LEU A 80 4.37 -6.17 7.33
N ILE A 81 3.12 -6.61 7.44
CA ILE A 81 2.60 -7.33 8.61
C ILE A 81 2.89 -8.84 8.52
N ASP A 82 2.58 -9.48 7.38
CA ASP A 82 2.59 -10.93 7.25
C ASP A 82 3.84 -11.50 6.57
N ARG A 83 4.63 -10.67 5.89
CA ARG A 83 5.80 -11.07 5.07
C ARG A 83 5.46 -12.09 3.98
N GLY A 84 4.24 -11.99 3.46
CA GLY A 84 3.68 -12.92 2.49
C GLY A 84 3.97 -12.54 1.04
N LEU A 85 3.16 -13.11 0.15
CA LEU A 85 3.18 -12.78 -1.28
C LEU A 85 2.53 -11.43 -1.51
N VAL A 86 3.11 -10.66 -2.42
CA VAL A 86 2.54 -9.40 -2.91
C VAL A 86 1.25 -9.72 -3.63
N THR A 87 0.17 -9.05 -3.23
CA THR A 87 -1.16 -9.33 -3.75
C THR A 87 -1.46 -8.62 -5.05
N SER A 88 -0.77 -7.52 -5.39
CA SER A 88 -0.97 -6.79 -6.66
C SER A 88 0.34 -6.14 -7.10
N THR A 89 0.56 -6.06 -8.41
CA THR A 89 1.71 -5.36 -8.97
C THR A 89 1.55 -3.85 -8.77
N ILE A 90 2.62 -3.18 -8.35
CA ILE A 90 2.68 -1.72 -8.29
C ILE A 90 3.71 -1.23 -9.29
N LYS A 91 3.25 -0.43 -10.25
CA LYS A 91 4.10 0.11 -11.32
C LYS A 91 4.07 1.63 -11.31
N ALA A 92 5.23 2.25 -11.43
CA ALA A 92 5.34 3.69 -11.52
C ALA A 92 4.78 4.21 -12.86
N LYS A 93 3.83 5.12 -12.80
CA LYS A 93 3.21 5.76 -13.97
C LYS A 93 3.95 7.04 -14.36
N THR A 94 4.52 7.73 -13.38
CA THR A 94 5.49 8.81 -13.55
C THR A 94 6.80 8.46 -12.85
N ASP A 95 7.81 9.33 -12.93
CA ASP A 95 8.91 9.27 -11.97
C ASP A 95 8.35 9.48 -10.55
N CYS A 96 8.80 8.66 -9.60
CA CYS A 96 8.31 8.67 -8.22
C CYS A 96 9.46 8.75 -7.22
N ASP A 97 9.26 9.51 -6.15
CA ASP A 97 10.03 9.40 -4.92
C ASP A 97 9.20 8.63 -3.89
N ILE A 98 9.79 7.60 -3.29
CA ILE A 98 9.13 6.77 -2.27
C ILE A 98 9.98 6.65 -1.02
N LEU A 99 9.33 6.47 0.12
CA LEU A 99 9.96 5.89 1.31
C LEU A 99 9.59 4.41 1.40
N GLN A 100 10.56 3.56 1.68
CA GLN A 100 10.35 2.15 1.97
C GLN A 100 10.66 1.88 3.44
N ILE A 101 9.83 1.06 4.08
CA ILE A 101 10.13 0.48 5.39
C ILE A 101 10.02 -1.05 5.28
N THR A 102 11.02 -1.75 5.79
CA THR A 102 10.99 -3.22 5.87
C THR A 102 10.31 -3.66 7.16
N HIS A 103 9.85 -4.90 7.20
CA HIS A 103 9.29 -5.51 8.41
C HIS A 103 10.27 -5.39 9.58
N ASN A 104 11.55 -5.72 9.36
CA ASN A 104 12.55 -5.67 10.42
C ASN A 104 12.78 -4.24 10.92
N ASP A 105 12.83 -3.25 10.03
CA ASP A 105 12.96 -1.84 10.44
C ASP A 105 11.72 -1.37 11.22
N PHE A 106 10.53 -1.85 10.86
CA PHE A 106 9.30 -1.59 11.59
C PHE A 106 9.28 -2.25 12.98
N ILE A 107 9.78 -3.49 13.11
CA ILE A 107 9.99 -4.16 14.39
C ILE A 107 10.98 -3.37 15.26
N ASN A 108 12.14 -2.99 14.70
CA ASN A 108 13.15 -2.21 15.43
C ASN A 108 12.59 -0.87 15.91
N MET A 109 11.80 -0.19 15.08
CA MET A 109 11.09 1.03 15.48
C MET A 109 10.08 0.78 16.61
N MET A 110 9.38 -0.36 16.63
CA MET A 110 8.50 -0.72 17.73
C MET A 110 9.26 -0.92 19.05
N ASP A 111 10.45 -1.51 19.00
CA ASP A 111 11.28 -1.73 20.19
C ASP A 111 11.89 -0.43 20.71
N GLU A 112 12.38 0.44 19.83
CA GLU A 112 13.09 1.68 20.19
C GLU A 112 12.14 2.86 20.45
N LYS A 113 11.01 2.93 19.74
CA LYS A 113 10.06 4.06 19.74
C LYS A 113 8.60 3.60 19.94
N PRO A 114 8.28 2.83 20.99
CA PRO A 114 6.99 2.14 21.12
C PRO A 114 5.76 3.06 21.07
N THR A 115 5.86 4.27 21.66
CA THR A 115 4.76 5.25 21.66
C THR A 115 4.46 5.83 20.28
N ILE A 116 5.48 5.98 19.43
CA ILE A 116 5.31 6.44 18.04
C ILE A 116 4.84 5.28 17.19
N ALA A 117 5.46 4.11 17.36
CA ALA A 117 5.15 2.93 16.59
C ALA A 117 3.72 2.43 16.80
N ILE A 118 3.16 2.50 18.02
CA ILE A 118 1.75 2.13 18.26
C ILE A 118 0.78 3.04 17.50
N LYS A 119 1.09 4.33 17.33
CA LYS A 119 0.27 5.25 16.53
C LYS A 119 0.30 4.85 15.06
N LEU A 120 1.47 4.52 14.53
CA LEU A 120 1.61 4.03 13.16
C LEU A 120 0.90 2.71 12.94
N LEU A 121 1.05 1.75 13.87
CA LEU A 121 0.38 0.46 13.82
C LEU A 121 -1.15 0.63 13.77
N TRP A 122 -1.70 1.58 14.52
CA TRP A 122 -3.12 1.92 14.44
C TRP A 122 -3.54 2.44 13.07
N VAL A 123 -2.71 3.27 12.42
CA VAL A 123 -3.01 3.76 11.06
C VAL A 123 -2.97 2.60 10.06
N VAL A 124 -1.94 1.74 10.12
CA VAL A 124 -1.83 0.53 9.28
C VAL A 124 -3.05 -0.39 9.47
N ALA A 125 -3.43 -0.67 10.73
CA ALA A 125 -4.59 -1.50 11.03
C ALA A 125 -5.91 -0.88 10.54
N TYR A 126 -6.03 0.44 10.63
CA TYR A 126 -7.19 1.18 10.13
C TYR A 126 -7.30 1.09 8.61
N ASP A 127 -6.20 1.27 7.89
CA ASP A 127 -6.16 1.22 6.42
C ASP A 127 -6.46 -0.20 5.91
N ILE A 128 -5.86 -1.24 6.50
CA ILE A 128 -6.20 -2.65 6.22
C ILE A 128 -7.71 -2.89 6.44
N SER A 129 -8.27 -2.39 7.55
CA SER A 129 -9.69 -2.54 7.86
C SER A 129 -10.60 -1.81 6.85
N LYS A 130 -10.18 -0.64 6.35
CA LYS A 130 -10.87 0.12 5.29
C LYS A 130 -10.85 -0.67 3.98
N HIS A 131 -9.69 -1.21 3.59
CA HIS A 131 -9.54 -2.02 2.38
C HIS A 131 -10.34 -3.32 2.45
N LEU A 132 -10.37 -3.99 3.61
CA LEU A 132 -11.19 -5.20 3.79
C LEU A 132 -12.68 -4.92 3.58
N ARG A 133 -13.23 -3.86 4.20
CA ARG A 133 -14.63 -3.46 3.98
C ARG A 133 -14.93 -3.10 2.53
N LYS A 134 -13.97 -2.48 1.84
CA LYS A 134 -14.11 -2.18 0.41
C LYS A 134 -14.15 -3.45 -0.42
N ALA A 135 -13.24 -4.39 -0.16
CA ALA A 135 -13.21 -5.70 -0.82
C ALA A 135 -14.53 -6.46 -0.61
N ASP A 136 -15.06 -6.50 0.63
CA ASP A 136 -16.35 -7.13 0.92
C ASP A 136 -17.50 -6.48 0.11
N SER A 137 -17.53 -5.14 0.03
CA SER A 137 -18.52 -4.42 -0.78
C SER A 137 -18.36 -4.70 -2.29
N ASP A 138 -17.14 -4.84 -2.77
CA ASP A 138 -16.85 -5.10 -4.19
C ASP A 138 -17.28 -6.51 -4.58
N VAL A 139 -17.09 -7.50 -3.71
CA VAL A 139 -17.59 -8.87 -3.90
C VAL A 139 -19.10 -8.90 -4.06
N ILE A 140 -19.85 -8.18 -3.19
CA ILE A 140 -21.32 -8.09 -3.30
C ILE A 140 -21.72 -7.41 -4.62
N THR A 141 -21.02 -6.34 -5.00
CA THR A 141 -21.29 -5.61 -6.24
C THR A 141 -21.11 -6.49 -7.47
N LEU A 142 -20.01 -7.26 -7.53
CA LEU A 142 -19.75 -8.23 -8.60
C LEU A 142 -20.79 -9.35 -8.63
N PHE A 143 -21.18 -9.86 -7.47
CA PHE A 143 -22.20 -10.91 -7.38
C PHE A 143 -23.56 -10.44 -7.93
N ASN A 144 -23.99 -9.22 -7.55
CA ASN A 144 -25.25 -8.65 -8.06
C ASN A 144 -25.19 -8.44 -9.58
N ALA A 145 -24.09 -7.91 -10.10
CA ALA A 145 -23.91 -7.74 -11.54
C ALA A 145 -23.96 -9.08 -12.29
N PHE A 146 -23.39 -10.14 -11.71
CA PHE A 146 -23.46 -11.49 -12.29
C PHE A 146 -24.89 -12.05 -12.30
N VAL A 147 -25.64 -11.91 -11.21
CA VAL A 147 -27.04 -12.34 -11.13
C VAL A 147 -27.89 -11.61 -12.17
N GLU A 148 -27.73 -10.30 -12.32
CA GLU A 148 -28.44 -9.51 -13.34
C GLU A 148 -28.16 -10.00 -14.77
N VAL A 149 -26.91 -10.39 -15.08
CA VAL A 149 -26.57 -10.92 -16.40
C VAL A 149 -27.22 -12.28 -16.63
N VAL A 150 -27.17 -13.18 -15.64
CA VAL A 150 -27.72 -14.53 -15.75
C VAL A 150 -29.26 -14.56 -15.79
N GLU A 151 -29.93 -13.66 -15.08
CA GLU A 151 -31.40 -13.58 -15.06
C GLU A 151 -32.00 -12.89 -16.30
N ASN A 152 -31.21 -12.11 -17.03
CA ASN A 152 -31.64 -11.40 -18.24
C ASN A 152 -31.26 -12.11 -19.57
N ASP A 153 -30.59 -13.27 -19.50
CA ASP A 153 -30.32 -14.21 -20.62
C ASP A 153 -31.33 -15.39 -20.63
#